data_AF-A0A0C2BLZ5-F1
#
_entry.id   AF-A0A0C2BLZ5-F1
#
_cell.length_a   1.000
_cell.length_b   1.000
_cell.length_c   1.000
_cell.angle_alpha   90.00
_cell.angle_beta   90.00
_cell.angle_gamma   90.00
#
_symmetry.space_group_name_H-M   'P 1'
#
loop_
_entity.id
_entity.type
_entity.pdbx_description
1 polymer ?
#
loop_
_entity_poly.entity_id
_entity_poly.type
_entity_poly.pdbx_seq_one_letter_code
_entity_poly.pdbx_strand_id
1 'polypeptide(L)'
;LDPTVSEAFFGYVVAVYSLGQCLASPAFGYWSNRIKQVRAPTIFGLNMMLLGNLIYLIMDVLPSGYRYAMAASRILIGIGSSNGVLLRAYASTASTSADRSRAIGCVATGIAVGLVIGPGLQALFTPLGEDGVHLLFGWSLTMYKAPALLAAIINICGILLMYFAFEEKYAGLKEGNQSTPLPPADLIAVAICIITRFTQLSVSTNIETLGSAYSMLMFDLSAPEAVSVNSISQAVQGTAAALILLPFLFLDIGKR
;
A
#
# COMPACT_ATOMS: atom_id res chain seq x y z
N LEU A 1 -0.17 -24.18 4.07
CA LEU A 1 1.19 -23.60 3.90
C LEU A 1 2.20 -24.60 4.46
N ASP A 2 3.39 -24.71 3.86
CA ASP A 2 4.45 -25.64 4.30
C ASP A 2 4.82 -25.42 5.80
N PRO A 3 4.70 -26.44 6.67
CA PRO A 3 4.99 -26.32 8.10
C PRO A 3 6.48 -26.10 8.42
N THR A 4 7.37 -26.12 7.40
CA THR A 4 8.81 -25.82 7.56
C THR A 4 9.15 -24.34 7.45
N VAL A 5 8.15 -23.47 7.23
CA VAL A 5 8.35 -22.02 7.12
C VAL A 5 8.55 -21.41 8.52
N SER A 6 9.82 -21.15 8.86
CA SER A 6 10.21 -20.45 10.09
C SER A 6 9.71 -18.99 10.09
N GLU A 7 9.40 -18.45 11.27
CA GLU A 7 9.12 -17.02 11.50
C GLU A 7 10.18 -16.09 10.86
N ALA A 8 11.44 -16.54 10.82
CA ALA A 8 12.54 -15.81 10.18
C ALA A 8 12.31 -15.60 8.66
N PHE A 9 11.67 -16.56 7.99
CA PHE A 9 11.33 -16.43 6.57
C PHE A 9 10.22 -15.40 6.35
N PHE A 10 9.23 -15.33 7.24
CA PHE A 10 8.20 -14.29 7.19
C PHE A 10 8.83 -12.89 7.36
N GLY A 11 9.72 -12.73 8.35
CA GLY A 11 10.49 -11.49 8.54
C GLY A 11 11.31 -11.11 7.30
N TYR A 12 11.98 -12.08 6.67
CA TYR A 12 12.70 -11.88 5.41
C TYR A 12 11.78 -11.39 4.29
N VAL A 13 10.62 -12.00 4.12
CA VAL A 13 9.65 -11.63 3.08
C VAL A 13 9.11 -10.21 3.28
N VAL A 14 8.82 -9.79 4.52
CA VAL A 14 8.41 -8.42 4.85
C VAL A 14 9.55 -7.42 4.60
N ALA A 15 10.79 -7.78 4.94
CA ALA A 15 11.96 -6.97 4.69
C ALA A 15 12.18 -6.75 3.18
N VAL A 16 12.05 -7.79 2.39
CA VAL A 16 12.23 -7.75 0.93
C VAL A 16 11.18 -6.86 0.25
N TYR A 17 9.91 -6.92 0.69
CA TYR A 17 8.88 -5.96 0.26
C TYR A 17 9.28 -4.51 0.60
N SER A 18 9.71 -4.28 1.84
CA SER A 18 10.08 -2.93 2.32
C SER A 18 11.30 -2.38 1.58
N LEU A 19 12.28 -3.23 1.26
CA LEU A 19 13.45 -2.88 0.46
C LEU A 19 13.04 -2.48 -0.96
N GLY A 20 12.13 -3.24 -1.59
CA GLY A 20 11.58 -2.91 -2.90
C GLY A 20 10.94 -1.52 -2.91
N GLN A 21 10.11 -1.22 -1.92
CA GLN A 21 9.47 0.09 -1.77
C GLN A 21 10.48 1.21 -1.47
N CYS A 22 11.49 0.94 -0.63
CA CYS A 22 12.51 1.92 -0.26
C CYS A 22 13.33 2.38 -1.48
N LEU A 23 13.75 1.43 -2.32
CA LEU A 23 14.52 1.73 -3.53
C LEU A 23 13.67 2.32 -4.65
N ALA A 24 12.43 1.82 -4.83
CA ALA A 24 11.55 2.28 -5.89
C ALA A 24 10.98 3.68 -5.64
N SER A 25 10.77 4.09 -4.39
CA SER A 25 10.19 5.39 -4.05
C SER A 25 10.99 6.60 -4.60
N PRO A 26 12.30 6.74 -4.35
CA PRO A 26 13.10 7.81 -4.96
C PRO A 26 13.25 7.64 -6.48
N ALA A 27 13.34 6.40 -6.99
CA ALA A 27 13.44 6.14 -8.42
C ALA A 27 12.19 6.61 -9.18
N PHE A 28 11.00 6.34 -8.66
CA PHE A 28 9.72 6.78 -9.23
C PHE A 28 9.57 8.30 -9.15
N GLY A 29 9.97 8.91 -8.04
CA GLY A 29 10.00 10.36 -7.88
C GLY A 29 10.93 11.03 -8.90
N TYR A 30 12.16 10.52 -9.05
CA TYR A 30 13.11 11.02 -10.04
C TYR A 30 12.60 10.83 -11.47
N TRP A 31 12.09 9.64 -11.80
CA TRP A 31 11.56 9.34 -13.12
C TRP A 31 10.40 10.25 -13.48
N SER A 32 9.41 10.38 -12.60
CA SER A 32 8.24 11.24 -12.81
C SER A 32 8.63 12.71 -13.00
N ASN A 33 9.56 13.21 -12.18
CA ASN A 33 10.04 14.60 -12.30
C ASN A 33 10.78 14.85 -13.62
N ARG A 34 11.51 13.84 -14.14
CA ARG A 34 12.23 13.95 -15.43
C ARG A 34 11.28 13.99 -16.61
N ILE A 35 10.24 13.15 -16.61
CA ILE A 35 9.25 13.12 -17.70
C ILE A 35 8.14 14.17 -17.52
N LYS A 36 8.11 14.87 -16.36
CA LYS A 36 7.05 15.81 -15.95
C LYS A 36 5.64 15.21 -16.06
N GLN A 37 5.56 13.91 -15.79
CA GLN A 37 4.36 13.10 -15.87
C GLN A 37 4.37 12.07 -14.75
N VAL A 38 3.21 11.81 -14.18
CA VAL A 38 2.95 10.85 -13.10
C VAL A 38 2.21 9.65 -13.65
N ARG A 39 1.44 9.83 -14.73
CA ARG A 39 0.63 8.78 -15.34
C ARG A 39 1.43 7.53 -15.71
N ALA A 40 2.51 7.68 -16.47
CA ALA A 40 3.31 6.53 -16.94
C ALA A 40 3.99 5.77 -15.78
N PRO A 41 4.68 6.42 -14.81
CA PRO A 41 5.23 5.74 -13.65
C PRO A 41 4.17 5.06 -12.78
N THR A 42 3.00 5.68 -12.60
CA THR A 42 1.89 5.05 -11.85
C THR A 42 1.39 3.80 -12.54
N ILE A 43 1.18 3.83 -13.86
CA ILE A 43 0.77 2.65 -14.64
C ILE A 43 1.83 1.55 -14.52
N PHE A 44 3.12 1.89 -14.63
CA PHE A 44 4.20 0.92 -14.44
C PHE A 44 4.16 0.27 -13.05
N GLY A 45 4.01 1.06 -11.98
CA GLY A 45 3.88 0.52 -10.63
C GLY A 45 2.66 -0.37 -10.43
N LEU A 46 1.50 -0.02 -11.03
CA LEU A 46 0.29 -0.85 -10.96
C LEU A 46 0.49 -2.17 -11.71
N ASN A 47 1.21 -2.17 -12.83
CA ASN A 47 1.56 -3.39 -13.56
C ASN A 47 2.53 -4.27 -12.75
N MET A 48 3.54 -3.69 -12.09
CA MET A 48 4.42 -4.45 -11.20
C MET A 48 3.65 -5.10 -10.03
N MET A 49 2.71 -4.35 -9.44
CA MET A 49 1.85 -4.87 -8.38
C MET A 49 0.91 -5.97 -8.88
N LEU A 50 0.37 -5.84 -10.09
CA LEU A 50 -0.42 -6.87 -10.74
C LEU A 50 0.40 -8.14 -10.98
N LEU A 51 1.59 -8.01 -11.57
CA LEU A 51 2.50 -9.14 -11.82
C LEU A 51 2.87 -9.86 -10.52
N GLY A 52 3.17 -9.12 -9.45
CA GLY A 52 3.46 -9.70 -8.15
C GLY A 52 2.29 -10.50 -7.57
N ASN A 53 1.07 -9.98 -7.66
CA ASN A 53 -0.15 -10.69 -7.25
C ASN A 53 -0.42 -11.93 -8.12
N LEU A 54 -0.19 -11.85 -9.44
CA LEU A 54 -0.35 -12.99 -10.34
C LEU A 54 0.64 -14.12 -10.02
N ILE A 55 1.91 -13.79 -9.75
CA ILE A 55 2.92 -14.76 -9.30
C ILE A 55 2.48 -15.47 -8.01
N TYR A 56 1.88 -14.72 -7.08
CA TYR A 56 1.35 -15.30 -5.85
C TYR A 56 0.20 -16.28 -6.11
N LEU A 57 -0.70 -15.99 -7.06
CA LEU A 57 -1.84 -16.85 -7.40
C LEU A 57 -1.44 -18.18 -8.06
N ILE A 58 -0.33 -18.21 -8.80
CA ILE A 58 0.16 -19.41 -9.51
C ILE A 58 1.17 -20.21 -8.68
N MET A 59 1.52 -19.75 -7.47
CA MET A 59 2.61 -20.31 -6.66
C MET A 59 2.45 -21.81 -6.38
N ASP A 60 1.22 -22.30 -6.22
CA ASP A 60 0.93 -23.71 -5.92
C ASP A 60 1.10 -24.64 -7.14
N VAL A 61 1.15 -24.08 -8.35
CA VAL A 61 1.38 -24.83 -9.59
C VAL A 61 2.87 -25.03 -9.86
N LEU A 62 3.75 -24.29 -9.17
CA LEU A 62 5.19 -24.46 -9.33
C LEU A 62 5.69 -25.73 -8.59
N PRO A 63 6.30 -26.70 -9.29
CA PRO A 63 6.77 -27.94 -8.69
C PRO A 63 7.97 -27.78 -7.74
N SER A 64 8.72 -26.66 -7.84
CA SER A 64 9.81 -26.31 -6.92
C SER A 64 10.08 -24.80 -6.93
N GLY A 65 10.66 -24.27 -5.84
CA GLY A 65 11.09 -22.86 -5.77
C GLY A 65 10.09 -21.86 -5.16
N TYR A 66 9.09 -22.32 -4.41
CA TYR A 66 8.07 -21.48 -3.75
C TYR A 66 8.64 -20.30 -2.94
N ARG A 67 9.80 -20.48 -2.28
CA ARG A 67 10.46 -19.42 -1.49
C ARG A 67 10.92 -18.26 -2.36
N TYR A 68 11.52 -18.57 -3.51
CA TYR A 68 12.01 -17.57 -4.47
C TYR A 68 10.85 -16.89 -5.20
N ALA A 69 9.81 -17.65 -5.56
CA ALA A 69 8.60 -17.09 -6.17
C ALA A 69 7.88 -16.12 -5.21
N MET A 70 7.78 -16.47 -3.92
CA MET A 70 7.22 -15.59 -2.90
C MET A 70 8.07 -14.32 -2.72
N ALA A 71 9.40 -14.45 -2.64
CA ALA A 71 10.29 -13.30 -2.55
C ALA A 71 10.16 -12.38 -3.78
N ALA A 72 10.15 -12.95 -5.00
CA ALA A 72 9.96 -12.20 -6.24
C ALA A 72 8.61 -11.46 -6.29
N SER A 73 7.51 -12.15 -5.95
CA SER A 73 6.18 -11.54 -5.81
C SER A 73 6.23 -10.30 -4.90
N ARG A 74 6.89 -10.43 -3.74
CA ARG A 74 6.92 -9.40 -2.70
C ARG A 74 7.80 -8.20 -3.08
N ILE A 75 8.91 -8.42 -3.77
CA ILE A 75 9.69 -7.33 -4.38
C ILE A 75 8.84 -6.55 -5.37
N LEU A 76 8.14 -7.24 -6.27
CA LEU A 76 7.33 -6.60 -7.32
C LEU A 76 6.18 -5.78 -6.73
N ILE A 77 5.48 -6.32 -5.73
CA ILE A 77 4.45 -5.58 -4.99
C ILE A 77 5.07 -4.39 -4.23
N GLY A 78 6.26 -4.56 -3.64
CA GLY A 78 6.99 -3.48 -2.98
C GLY A 78 7.37 -2.33 -3.93
N ILE A 79 7.82 -2.66 -5.14
CA ILE A 79 8.08 -1.66 -6.19
C ILE A 79 6.78 -0.95 -6.59
N GLY A 80 5.68 -1.70 -6.73
CA GLY A 80 4.37 -1.13 -7.07
C GLY A 80 3.79 -0.22 -5.98
N SER A 81 4.04 -0.52 -4.70
CA SER A 81 3.50 0.26 -3.57
C SER A 81 4.07 1.67 -3.48
N SER A 82 5.22 1.94 -4.11
CA SER A 82 5.80 3.28 -4.27
C SER A 82 4.87 4.27 -5.00
N ASN A 83 3.87 3.79 -5.74
CA ASN A 83 2.81 4.61 -6.32
C ASN A 83 2.11 5.51 -5.29
N GLY A 84 1.95 5.04 -4.04
CA GLY A 84 1.31 5.82 -2.99
C GLY A 84 2.13 7.07 -2.58
N VAL A 85 3.46 7.03 -2.73
CA VAL A 85 4.33 8.21 -2.52
C VAL A 85 4.17 9.17 -3.70
N LEU A 86 4.20 8.62 -4.92
CA LEU A 86 4.12 9.40 -6.14
C LEU A 86 2.78 10.16 -6.28
N LEU A 87 1.65 9.49 -6.04
CA LEU A 87 0.32 10.11 -6.11
C LEU A 87 0.11 11.17 -5.03
N ARG A 88 0.70 11.02 -3.84
CA ARG A 88 0.70 12.07 -2.80
C ARG A 88 1.50 13.30 -3.23
N ALA A 89 2.66 13.09 -3.86
CA ALA A 89 3.45 14.18 -4.42
C ALA A 89 2.75 14.86 -5.62
N TYR A 90 2.03 14.09 -6.44
CA TYR A 90 1.18 14.65 -7.49
C TYR A 90 0.05 15.48 -6.90
N ALA A 91 -0.69 14.98 -5.90
CA ALA A 91 -1.78 15.72 -5.28
C ALA A 91 -1.32 17.08 -4.71
N SER A 92 -0.11 17.16 -4.14
CA SER A 92 0.43 18.43 -3.60
C SER A 92 0.85 19.43 -4.67
N THR A 93 1.28 18.95 -5.86
CA THR A 93 1.74 19.77 -6.99
C THR A 93 0.62 20.11 -7.99
N ALA A 94 -0.41 19.28 -8.06
CA ALA A 94 -1.63 19.50 -8.84
C ALA A 94 -2.64 20.44 -8.13
N SER A 95 -2.53 20.61 -6.81
CA SER A 95 -3.40 21.49 -6.01
C SER A 95 -2.87 22.92 -5.86
N THR A 96 -3.77 23.89 -5.77
CA THR A 96 -3.48 25.28 -5.36
C THR A 96 -3.16 25.37 -3.87
N SER A 97 -2.57 26.48 -3.41
CA SER A 97 -2.30 26.69 -1.97
C SER A 97 -3.56 26.63 -1.10
N ALA A 98 -4.70 27.10 -1.62
CA ALA A 98 -5.98 27.08 -0.91
C ALA A 98 -6.57 25.66 -0.81
N ASP A 99 -6.41 24.84 -1.85
CA ASP A 99 -7.02 23.50 -1.92
C ASP A 99 -6.07 22.37 -1.50
N ARG A 100 -4.78 22.65 -1.31
CA ARG A 100 -3.73 21.63 -1.05
C ARG A 100 -4.04 20.77 0.17
N SER A 101 -4.47 21.39 1.26
CA SER A 101 -4.82 20.64 2.48
C SER A 101 -5.98 19.68 2.23
N ARG A 102 -6.98 20.08 1.44
CA ARG A 102 -8.14 19.25 1.09
C ARG A 102 -7.75 18.13 0.12
N ALA A 103 -6.91 18.42 -0.87
CA ALA A 103 -6.40 17.41 -1.81
C ALA A 103 -5.56 16.34 -1.10
N ILE A 104 -4.61 16.74 -0.25
CA ILE A 104 -3.80 15.81 0.55
C ILE A 104 -4.68 15.04 1.55
N GLY A 105 -5.66 15.70 2.17
CA GLY A 105 -6.64 15.07 3.05
C GLY A 105 -7.47 14.00 2.35
N CYS A 106 -7.89 14.24 1.10
CA CYS A 106 -8.59 13.26 0.27
C CYS A 106 -7.74 12.02 0.00
N VAL A 107 -6.45 12.21 -0.35
CA VAL A 107 -5.52 11.08 -0.56
C VAL A 107 -5.30 10.30 0.74
N ALA A 108 -5.11 10.99 1.87
CA ALA A 108 -4.95 10.35 3.17
C ALA A 108 -6.21 9.56 3.59
N THR A 109 -7.39 10.10 3.31
CA THR A 109 -8.67 9.43 3.55
C THR A 109 -8.80 8.17 2.69
N GLY A 110 -8.42 8.22 1.40
CA GLY A 110 -8.41 7.04 0.54
C GLY A 110 -7.50 5.92 1.07
N ILE A 111 -6.32 6.27 1.58
CA ILE A 111 -5.41 5.31 2.22
C ILE A 111 -6.05 4.72 3.49
N ALA A 112 -6.65 5.56 4.35
CA ALA A 112 -7.32 5.10 5.57
C ALA A 112 -8.50 4.17 5.26
N VAL A 113 -9.31 4.49 4.26
CA VAL A 113 -10.42 3.64 3.79
C VAL A 113 -9.90 2.30 3.27
N GLY A 114 -8.80 2.31 2.51
CA GLY A 114 -8.15 1.07 2.06
C GLY A 114 -7.68 0.21 3.24
N LEU A 115 -7.12 0.82 4.29
CA LEU A 115 -6.69 0.13 5.51
C LEU A 115 -7.87 -0.46 6.31
N VAL A 116 -9.05 0.16 6.28
CA VAL A 116 -10.28 -0.41 6.89
C VAL A 116 -10.80 -1.59 6.07
N ILE A 117 -10.96 -1.35 4.76
CA ILE A 117 -11.66 -2.26 3.87
C ILE A 117 -10.81 -3.52 3.62
N GLY A 118 -9.48 -3.40 3.58
CA GLY A 118 -8.56 -4.52 3.31
C GLY A 118 -8.78 -5.73 4.24
N PRO A 119 -8.59 -5.58 5.57
CA PRO A 119 -8.81 -6.66 6.53
C PRO A 119 -10.27 -7.14 6.58
N GLY A 120 -11.24 -6.25 6.38
CA GLY A 120 -12.65 -6.62 6.29
C GLY A 120 -12.95 -7.54 5.10
N LEU A 121 -12.36 -7.25 3.94
CA LEU A 121 -12.43 -8.11 2.76
C LEU A 121 -11.69 -9.44 2.97
N GLN A 122 -10.55 -9.42 3.66
CA GLN A 122 -9.84 -10.66 4.01
C GLN A 122 -10.70 -11.55 4.93
N ALA A 123 -11.36 -10.97 5.93
CA ALA A 123 -12.27 -11.69 6.81
C ALA A 123 -13.48 -12.28 6.07
N LEU A 124 -13.98 -11.60 5.02
CA LEU A 124 -15.04 -12.11 4.16
C LEU A 124 -14.62 -13.38 3.39
N PHE A 125 -13.32 -13.58 3.18
CA PHE A 125 -12.77 -14.78 2.52
C PHE A 125 -12.38 -15.89 3.49
N THR A 126 -12.39 -15.66 4.80
CA THR A 126 -12.16 -16.69 5.82
C THR A 126 -13.09 -17.92 5.70
N PRO A 127 -14.39 -17.78 5.35
CA PRO A 127 -15.29 -18.93 5.18
C PRO A 127 -14.92 -19.88 4.04
N LEU A 128 -14.01 -19.50 3.14
CA LEU A 128 -13.51 -20.42 2.09
C LEU A 128 -12.63 -21.54 2.66
N GLY A 129 -12.09 -21.38 3.87
CA GLY A 129 -11.23 -22.38 4.51
C GLY A 129 -9.86 -22.58 3.84
N GLU A 130 -9.08 -23.51 4.40
CA GLU A 130 -7.75 -23.88 3.92
C GLU A 130 -7.79 -24.73 2.64
N ASP A 131 -8.76 -25.64 2.55
CA ASP A 131 -8.97 -26.51 1.38
C ASP A 131 -9.51 -25.73 0.16
N GLY A 132 -10.23 -24.62 0.42
CA GLY A 132 -10.71 -23.72 -0.62
C GLY A 132 -11.78 -24.32 -1.53
N VAL A 133 -12.14 -23.57 -2.57
CA VAL A 133 -12.99 -24.07 -3.67
C VAL A 133 -12.06 -24.57 -4.78
N HIS A 134 -12.11 -25.87 -5.09
CA HIS A 134 -11.40 -26.41 -6.24
C HIS A 134 -12.11 -25.97 -7.54
N LEU A 135 -11.46 -25.10 -8.31
CA LEU A 135 -11.91 -24.77 -9.67
C LEU A 135 -11.34 -25.78 -10.68
N LEU A 136 -11.89 -25.73 -11.91
CA LEU A 136 -11.36 -26.49 -13.04
C LEU A 136 -9.86 -26.24 -13.24
N PHE A 137 -9.16 -27.26 -13.77
CA PHE A 137 -7.72 -27.25 -14.09
C PHE A 137 -6.74 -27.40 -12.90
N GLY A 138 -7.20 -27.90 -11.74
CA GLY A 138 -6.31 -28.18 -10.60
C GLY A 138 -5.89 -26.94 -9.81
N TRP A 139 -6.58 -25.81 -10.01
CA TRP A 139 -6.37 -24.57 -9.29
C TRP A 139 -7.38 -24.46 -8.14
N SER A 140 -6.89 -24.37 -6.89
CA SER A 140 -7.72 -24.11 -5.72
C SER A 140 -7.84 -22.62 -5.46
N LEU A 141 -9.02 -22.11 -5.11
CA LEU A 141 -9.17 -20.76 -4.53
C LEU A 141 -9.27 -20.91 -3.02
N THR A 142 -8.17 -20.68 -2.34
CA THR A 142 -8.08 -20.76 -0.87
C THR A 142 -8.26 -19.38 -0.23
N MET A 143 -8.51 -19.35 1.08
CA MET A 143 -8.59 -18.09 1.84
C MET A 143 -7.33 -17.21 1.73
N TYR A 144 -6.18 -17.79 1.38
CA TYR A 144 -4.92 -17.05 1.17
C TYR A 144 -4.80 -16.44 -0.24
N LYS A 145 -5.40 -17.06 -1.26
CA LYS A 145 -5.33 -16.60 -2.66
C LYS A 145 -6.43 -15.59 -3.00
N ALA A 146 -7.59 -15.67 -2.35
CA ALA A 146 -8.71 -14.78 -2.62
C ALA A 146 -8.36 -13.27 -2.44
N PRO A 147 -7.63 -12.84 -1.39
CA PRO A 147 -7.20 -11.44 -1.27
C PRO A 147 -6.27 -10.99 -2.41
N ALA A 148 -5.36 -11.87 -2.87
CA ALA A 148 -4.45 -11.57 -3.97
C ALA A 148 -5.19 -11.44 -5.32
N LEU A 149 -6.22 -12.25 -5.54
CA LEU A 149 -7.09 -12.15 -6.72
C LEU A 149 -7.86 -10.82 -6.71
N LEU A 150 -8.42 -10.45 -5.57
CA LEU A 150 -9.12 -9.18 -5.44
C LEU A 150 -8.16 -7.99 -5.66
N ALA A 151 -6.96 -8.04 -5.09
CA ALA A 151 -5.93 -7.04 -5.32
C ALA A 151 -5.54 -6.95 -6.81
N ALA A 152 -5.46 -8.07 -7.52
CA ALA A 152 -5.22 -8.08 -8.96
C ALA A 152 -6.35 -7.38 -9.74
N ILE A 153 -7.61 -7.63 -9.40
CA ILE A 153 -8.77 -6.95 -10.01
C ILE A 153 -8.72 -5.45 -9.74
N ILE A 154 -8.44 -5.04 -8.50
CA ILE A 154 -8.32 -3.62 -8.12
C ILE A 154 -7.18 -2.96 -8.91
N ASN A 155 -6.04 -3.63 -9.09
CA ASN A 155 -4.94 -3.13 -9.91
C ASN A 155 -5.34 -2.94 -11.38
N ILE A 156 -6.07 -3.89 -11.96
CA ILE A 156 -6.58 -3.77 -13.34
C ILE A 156 -7.53 -2.57 -13.45
N CYS A 157 -8.49 -2.44 -12.52
CA CYS A 157 -9.37 -1.28 -12.47
C CYS A 157 -8.59 0.04 -12.32
N GLY A 158 -7.56 0.06 -11.48
CA GLY A 158 -6.66 1.21 -11.32
C GLY A 158 -5.93 1.55 -12.62
N ILE A 159 -5.43 0.55 -13.35
CA ILE A 159 -4.78 0.75 -14.66
C ILE A 159 -5.79 1.34 -15.65
N LEU A 160 -7.00 0.78 -15.74
CA LEU A 160 -8.06 1.28 -16.61
C LEU A 160 -8.44 2.72 -16.25
N LEU A 161 -8.58 3.05 -14.97
CA LEU A 161 -8.87 4.40 -14.50
C LEU A 161 -7.75 5.37 -14.89
N MET A 162 -6.49 4.97 -14.73
CA MET A 162 -5.34 5.75 -15.18
C MET A 162 -5.29 5.92 -16.71
N TYR A 163 -5.89 5.01 -17.49
CA TYR A 163 -5.97 5.15 -18.94
C TYR A 163 -7.12 6.03 -19.42
N PHE A 164 -8.31 5.85 -18.85
CA PHE A 164 -9.55 6.45 -19.38
C PHE A 164 -10.01 7.70 -18.64
N ALA A 165 -9.77 7.80 -17.33
CA ALA A 165 -10.32 8.87 -16.50
C ALA A 165 -9.27 9.85 -15.97
N PHE A 166 -8.01 9.42 -15.85
CA PHE A 166 -6.97 10.27 -15.29
C PHE A 166 -6.48 11.33 -16.30
N GLU A 167 -6.90 12.57 -16.06
CA GLU A 167 -6.38 13.74 -16.74
C GLU A 167 -5.32 14.41 -15.88
N GLU A 168 -4.13 14.58 -16.46
CA GLU A 168 -2.97 15.08 -15.73
C GLU A 168 -2.88 16.60 -15.85
N LYS A 169 -3.02 17.31 -14.72
CA LYS A 169 -2.98 18.78 -14.63
C LYS A 169 -2.12 19.22 -13.45
N TYR A 170 -1.19 20.13 -13.72
CA TYR A 170 -0.29 20.68 -12.71
C TYR A 170 -0.64 22.14 -12.42
N ALA A 171 -1.09 22.44 -11.21
CA ALA A 171 -1.43 23.81 -10.80
C ALA A 171 -0.21 24.67 -10.43
N GLY A 172 1.00 24.08 -10.39
CA GLY A 172 2.22 24.74 -9.89
C GLY A 172 3.37 24.94 -10.88
N LEU A 173 3.32 24.35 -12.09
CA LEU A 173 4.35 24.55 -13.10
C LEU A 173 4.02 25.82 -13.90
N LYS A 174 4.45 26.99 -13.41
CA LYS A 174 4.48 28.20 -14.26
C LYS A 174 5.37 27.90 -15.47
N GLU A 175 4.80 27.86 -16.68
CA GLU A 175 5.53 27.78 -17.95
C GLU A 175 6.30 29.08 -18.29
N GLY A 176 6.59 29.92 -17.31
CA GLY A 176 7.25 31.21 -17.49
C GLY A 176 8.38 31.39 -16.50
N ASN A 177 9.48 31.96 -16.98
CA ASN A 177 10.79 32.22 -16.38
C ASN A 177 10.81 33.05 -15.07
N GLN A 178 9.73 33.06 -14.28
CA GLN A 178 9.63 33.76 -13.00
C GLN A 178 9.52 32.75 -11.86
N SER A 179 10.64 32.11 -11.55
CA SER A 179 10.85 31.46 -10.26
C SER A 179 11.07 32.55 -9.22
N THR A 180 10.05 32.86 -8.43
CA THR A 180 10.27 33.55 -7.16
C THR A 180 11.22 32.69 -6.34
N PRO A 181 12.38 33.21 -5.87
CA PRO A 181 13.31 32.41 -5.10
C PRO A 181 12.58 31.90 -3.86
N LEU A 182 12.43 30.57 -3.77
CA LEU A 182 11.87 29.93 -2.59
C LEU A 182 12.81 30.22 -1.40
N PRO A 183 12.27 30.43 -0.19
CA PRO A 183 13.09 30.50 1.01
C PRO A 183 13.98 29.25 1.11
N PRO A 184 15.22 29.37 1.61
CA PRO A 184 16.06 28.20 1.84
C PRO A 184 15.30 27.21 2.72
N ALA A 185 15.29 25.94 2.30
CA ALA A 185 14.63 24.90 3.07
C ALA A 185 15.26 24.81 4.46
N ASP A 186 14.43 24.83 5.50
CA ASP A 186 14.88 24.56 6.86
C ASP A 186 15.22 23.07 6.99
N LEU A 187 16.50 22.76 6.83
CA LEU A 187 17.05 21.41 6.92
C LEU A 187 16.79 20.77 8.28
N ILE A 188 16.73 21.56 9.36
CA ILE A 188 16.44 21.05 10.71
C ILE A 188 14.98 20.63 10.79
N ALA A 189 14.06 21.49 10.34
CA ALA A 189 12.64 21.14 10.29
C ALA A 189 12.38 19.91 9.40
N VAL A 190 13.01 19.82 8.23
CA VAL A 190 12.91 18.65 7.34
C VAL A 190 13.46 17.40 8.02
N ALA A 191 14.62 17.48 8.69
CA ALA A 191 15.20 16.36 9.41
C ALA A 191 14.29 15.87 10.55
N ILE A 192 13.72 16.79 11.34
CA ILE A 192 12.75 16.47 12.39
C ILE A 192 11.53 15.76 11.77
N CYS A 193 10.96 16.29 10.69
CA CYS A 193 9.82 15.64 10.02
C CYS A 193 10.14 14.24 9.52
N ILE A 194 11.33 14.03 8.93
CA ILE A 194 11.77 12.71 8.46
C ILE A 194 11.92 11.74 9.63
N ILE A 195 12.59 12.15 10.71
CA ILE A 195 12.80 11.31 11.91
C ILE A 195 11.45 10.97 12.55
N THR A 196 10.57 11.95 12.75
CA THR A 196 9.23 11.69 13.32
C THR A 196 8.44 10.72 12.45
N ARG A 197 8.47 10.89 11.13
CA ARG A 197 7.73 10.02 10.21
C ARG A 197 8.32 8.61 10.19
N PHE A 198 9.65 8.49 10.23
CA PHE A 198 10.35 7.22 10.33
C PHE A 198 9.99 6.48 11.61
N THR A 199 10.01 7.16 12.77
CA THR A 199 9.63 6.56 14.05
C THR A 199 8.18 6.08 14.04
N GLN A 200 7.25 6.89 13.52
CA GLN A 200 5.83 6.50 13.38
C GLN A 200 5.65 5.25 12.51
N LEU A 201 6.30 5.22 11.34
CA LEU A 201 6.23 4.08 10.42
C LEU A 201 6.87 2.84 11.05
N SER A 202 8.03 2.99 11.69
CA SER A 202 8.75 1.89 12.34
C SER A 202 7.92 1.25 13.45
N VAL A 203 7.30 2.04 14.33
CA VAL A 203 6.42 1.53 15.39
C VAL A 203 5.22 0.80 14.78
N SER A 204 4.58 1.38 13.76
CA SER A 204 3.44 0.75 13.09
C SER A 204 3.80 -0.59 12.46
N THR A 205 4.92 -0.67 11.73
CA THR A 205 5.38 -1.91 11.08
C THR A 205 5.75 -2.98 12.11
N ASN A 206 6.36 -2.61 13.23
CA ASN A 206 6.69 -3.57 14.29
C ASN A 206 5.42 -4.15 14.93
N ILE A 207 4.41 -3.32 15.21
CA ILE A 207 3.12 -3.78 15.73
C ILE A 207 2.42 -4.71 14.72
N GLU A 208 2.42 -4.36 13.44
CA GLU A 208 1.80 -5.18 12.40
C GLU A 208 2.51 -6.53 12.23
N THR A 209 3.85 -6.54 12.23
CA THR A 209 4.67 -7.74 12.03
C THR A 209 4.58 -8.68 13.22
N LEU A 210 4.69 -8.16 14.44
CA LEU A 210 4.72 -8.96 15.66
C LEU A 210 3.32 -9.23 16.22
N GLY A 211 2.30 -8.48 15.82
CA GLY A 211 0.97 -8.54 16.43
C GLY A 211 0.32 -9.92 16.33
N SER A 212 0.51 -10.62 15.21
CA SER A 212 -0.03 -11.99 15.03
C SER A 212 0.67 -13.01 15.94
N ALA A 213 2.00 -13.03 15.93
CA ALA A 213 2.81 -13.89 16.81
C ALA A 213 2.55 -13.59 18.29
N TYR A 214 2.47 -12.31 18.66
CA TYR A 214 2.16 -11.88 20.01
C TYR A 214 0.77 -12.33 20.44
N SER A 215 -0.23 -12.22 19.57
CA SER A 215 -1.61 -12.65 19.87
C SER A 215 -1.70 -14.17 20.05
N MET A 216 -1.00 -14.95 19.23
CA MET A 216 -0.92 -16.41 19.38
C MET A 216 -0.21 -16.79 20.69
N LEU A 217 0.91 -16.16 21.03
CA LEU A 217 1.70 -16.50 22.22
C LEU A 217 1.08 -16.04 23.54
N MET A 218 0.49 -14.85 23.59
CA MET A 218 -0.03 -14.27 24.83
C MET A 218 -1.45 -14.71 25.17
N PHE A 219 -2.27 -14.97 24.15
CA PHE A 219 -3.67 -15.36 24.34
C PHE A 219 -3.94 -16.83 23.99
N ASP A 220 -2.90 -17.61 23.66
CA ASP A 220 -2.97 -19.02 23.24
C ASP A 220 -3.99 -19.24 22.09
N LEU A 221 -4.07 -18.25 21.19
CA LEU A 221 -5.01 -18.27 20.07
C LEU A 221 -4.48 -19.14 18.93
N SER A 222 -5.39 -19.85 18.26
CA SER A 222 -5.06 -20.55 17.02
C SER A 222 -4.73 -19.57 15.89
N ALA A 223 -3.94 -20.00 14.90
CA ALA A 223 -3.59 -19.18 13.74
C ALA A 223 -4.79 -18.49 13.05
N PRO A 224 -5.94 -19.16 12.79
CA PRO A 224 -7.10 -18.49 12.21
C PRO A 224 -7.77 -17.48 13.15
N GLU A 225 -7.79 -17.74 14.47
CA GLU A 225 -8.33 -16.81 15.46
C GLU A 225 -7.47 -15.55 15.59
N ALA A 226 -6.14 -15.70 15.61
CA ALA A 226 -5.21 -14.58 15.64
C ALA A 226 -5.36 -13.68 14.40
N VAL A 227 -5.56 -14.27 13.22
CA VAL A 227 -5.85 -13.51 11.98
C VAL A 227 -7.17 -12.75 12.11
N SER A 228 -8.21 -13.38 12.66
CA SER A 228 -9.52 -12.75 12.87
C SER A 228 -9.43 -11.55 13.83
N VAL A 229 -8.79 -11.73 14.99
CA VAL A 229 -8.60 -10.68 16.00
C VAL A 229 -7.76 -9.51 15.48
N ASN A 230 -6.68 -9.78 14.76
CA ASN A 230 -5.88 -8.73 14.13
C ASN A 230 -6.69 -7.96 13.08
N SER A 231 -7.50 -8.66 12.30
CA SER A 231 -8.34 -8.04 11.27
C SER A 231 -9.38 -7.10 11.87
N ILE A 232 -10.03 -7.52 12.97
CA ILE A 232 -10.99 -6.68 13.72
C ILE A 232 -10.27 -5.45 14.31
N SER A 233 -9.09 -5.63 14.89
CA SER A 233 -8.31 -4.54 15.47
C SER A 233 -7.92 -3.49 14.43
N GLN A 234 -7.51 -3.92 13.24
CA GLN A 234 -7.23 -3.01 12.12
C GLN A 234 -8.48 -2.31 11.60
N ALA A 235 -9.63 -3.00 11.56
CA ALA A 235 -10.90 -2.37 11.20
C ALA A 235 -11.30 -1.26 12.18
N VAL A 236 -11.10 -1.46 13.49
CA VAL A 236 -11.32 -0.42 14.51
C VAL A 236 -10.37 0.75 14.31
N GLN A 237 -9.07 0.47 14.11
CA GLN A 237 -8.07 1.51 13.88
C GLN A 237 -8.41 2.37 12.65
N GLY A 238 -8.75 1.72 11.54
CA GLY A 238 -9.09 2.44 10.32
C GLY A 238 -10.42 3.19 10.45
N THR A 239 -11.41 2.68 11.19
CA THR A 239 -12.67 3.37 11.44
C THR A 239 -12.44 4.65 12.25
N ALA A 240 -11.60 4.58 13.29
CA ALA A 240 -11.19 5.74 14.05
C ALA A 240 -10.46 6.77 13.16
N ALA A 241 -9.56 6.32 12.28
CA ALA A 241 -8.87 7.19 11.33
C ALA A 241 -9.85 7.87 10.35
N ALA A 242 -10.83 7.14 9.82
CA ALA A 242 -11.88 7.68 8.96
C ALA A 242 -12.74 8.72 9.69
N LEU A 243 -13.13 8.45 10.94
CA LEU A 243 -13.89 9.39 11.77
C LEU A 243 -13.13 10.68 12.06
N ILE A 244 -11.80 10.62 12.21
CA ILE A 244 -10.97 11.81 12.40
C ILE A 244 -10.81 12.60 11.09
N LEU A 245 -10.64 11.92 9.95
CA LEU A 245 -10.33 12.54 8.66
C LEU A 245 -11.57 13.03 7.88
N LEU A 246 -12.73 12.37 8.01
CA LEU A 246 -13.98 12.77 7.35
C LEU A 246 -14.40 14.20 7.71
N PRO A 247 -14.34 14.65 8.97
CA PRO A 247 -14.58 16.05 9.34
C PRO A 247 -13.64 17.02 8.62
N PHE A 248 -12.37 16.71 8.39
CA PHE A 248 -11.47 17.59 7.64
C PHE A 248 -11.84 17.72 6.15
N LEU A 249 -12.59 16.76 5.59
CA LEU A 249 -13.05 16.80 4.21
C LEU A 249 -14.30 17.67 4.04
N PHE A 250 -15.21 17.63 5.03
CA PHE A 250 -16.52 18.30 4.99
C PHE A 250 -16.56 19.64 5.75
N LEU A 251 -15.72 19.81 6.77
CA LEU A 251 -15.59 21.04 7.53
C LEU A 251 -14.32 21.75 7.05
N ASP A 252 -14.47 23.02 6.65
CA ASP A 252 -13.41 23.93 6.18
C ASP A 252 -12.44 24.34 7.32
N ILE A 253 -11.97 23.38 8.13
CA ILE A 253 -11.15 23.59 9.34
C ILE A 253 -9.77 24.19 8.99
N GLY A 254 -9.34 24.06 7.74
CA GLY A 254 -8.08 24.63 7.23
C GLY A 254 -8.16 26.06 6.70
N LYS A 255 -9.35 26.70 6.66
CA LYS A 255 -9.48 28.11 6.28
C LYS A 255 -9.35 29.00 7.51
N ARG A 256 -8.13 29.19 7.99
CA ARG A 256 -7.78 30.29 8.90
C ARG A 256 -6.47 30.91 8.47
#